data_AF-A0A7W3JC81-F1
#
_entry.id   AF-A0A7W3JC81-F1
#
_cell.length_a   1.000
_cell.length_b   1.000
_cell.length_c   1.000
_cell.angle_alpha   90.00
_cell.angle_beta   90.00
_cell.angle_gamma   90.00
#
_symmetry.space_group_name_H-M   'P 1'
#
loop_
_entity.id
_entity.type
_entity.pdbx_description
1 polymer ?
#
loop_
_entity_poly.entity_id
_entity_poly.type
_entity_poly.pdbx_seq_one_letter_code
_entity_poly.pdbx_strand_id
1 'polypeptide(L)'
;MSAPVTPAESDAPLLEVTDLAVEFRTPDGVVRAVDGLSYRVEAGRTLAIVGESGSGKSVSSLAVLGLLPDTARVTRGTVKLDGTDLLSLSRKEHRARCGEQVAMVFQDALAALNPVHTVGYQLTEALRARRGLSRRDARQRAVELLDLVKVPNAKARVSEYPHQFSGGMRQRVMIAMALSMDPDVLIADEPTTALDVTVQAQVLRLLAEIQAERQMGLVLITHDLGVVAGVADDVTVMYAGRAVEQAPVVPVYTAPAHPYTRALLRSIPSAAGTGRLPVIPGRPPSPAAMPSGCPFHPRCDAVRDVCRTDVPPQAVPAPGRMSACHFAADVLAGREPAASGAAVGSASVAAVSGAAASGPTASSSTPGPTAKGDPDD
;
A
#
# COMPACT_ATOMS: atom_id res chain seq x y z
N MET A 1 -45.30 -9.60 -13.84
CA MET A 1 -43.93 -10.12 -13.73
C MET A 1 -43.06 -9.22 -14.57
N SER A 2 -42.57 -8.13 -13.97
CA SER A 2 -41.65 -7.20 -14.64
C SER A 2 -40.23 -7.73 -14.45
N ALA A 3 -39.53 -7.92 -15.56
CA ALA A 3 -38.13 -8.32 -15.56
C ALA A 3 -37.29 -7.30 -14.78
N PRO A 4 -36.27 -7.73 -14.03
CA PRO A 4 -35.34 -6.82 -13.39
C PRO A 4 -34.55 -6.08 -14.48
N VAL A 5 -34.59 -4.75 -14.44
CA VAL A 5 -33.74 -3.89 -15.25
C VAL A 5 -32.32 -4.04 -14.72
N THR A 6 -31.45 -4.67 -15.49
CA THR A 6 -30.01 -4.68 -15.26
C THR A 6 -29.52 -3.23 -15.30
N PRO A 7 -28.81 -2.73 -14.27
CA PRO A 7 -28.24 -1.39 -14.34
C PRO A 7 -27.17 -1.39 -15.42
N ALA A 8 -27.23 -0.40 -16.32
CA ALA A 8 -26.20 -0.17 -17.31
C ALA A 8 -24.88 0.15 -16.58
N GLU A 9 -23.91 -0.76 -16.67
CA GLU A 9 -22.54 -0.55 -16.22
C GLU A 9 -21.97 0.66 -16.97
N SER A 10 -21.68 1.74 -16.25
CA SER A 10 -20.77 2.75 -16.77
C SER A 10 -19.35 2.18 -16.61
N ASP A 11 -18.78 1.69 -17.71
CA ASP A 11 -17.43 1.09 -17.81
C ASP A 11 -16.28 2.13 -17.65
N ALA A 12 -16.60 3.32 -17.14
CA ALA A 12 -15.64 4.41 -16.99
C ALA A 12 -15.00 4.36 -15.59
N PRO A 13 -13.67 4.44 -15.48
CA PRO A 13 -13.01 4.45 -14.18
C PRO A 13 -13.33 5.75 -13.42
N LEU A 14 -13.45 5.65 -12.09
CA LEU A 14 -13.60 6.83 -11.23
C LEU A 14 -12.33 7.66 -11.22
N LEU A 15 -11.17 7.01 -11.15
CA LEU A 15 -9.85 7.63 -11.23
C LEU A 15 -9.04 6.97 -12.34
N GLU A 16 -8.47 7.78 -13.23
CA GLU A 16 -7.55 7.33 -14.27
C GLU A 16 -6.28 8.17 -14.23
N VAL A 17 -5.14 7.52 -14.04
CA VAL A 17 -3.81 8.12 -14.09
C VAL A 17 -3.11 7.59 -15.33
N THR A 18 -2.60 8.49 -16.17
CA THR A 18 -1.95 8.13 -17.43
C THR A 18 -0.59 8.79 -17.53
N ASP A 19 0.46 8.00 -17.72
CA ASP A 19 1.84 8.41 -17.98
C ASP A 19 2.37 9.50 -17.02
N LEU A 20 2.02 9.38 -15.74
CA LEU A 20 2.37 10.34 -14.69
C LEU A 20 3.89 10.34 -14.47
N ALA A 21 4.51 11.52 -14.61
CA ALA A 21 5.90 11.75 -14.30
C ALA A 21 6.06 12.92 -13.32
N VAL A 22 6.85 12.71 -12.26
CA VAL A 22 7.09 13.70 -11.20
C VAL A 22 8.57 13.89 -11.00
N GLU A 23 9.01 15.14 -11.04
CA GLU A 23 10.40 15.54 -10.84
C GLU A 23 10.55 16.47 -9.64
N PHE A 24 11.59 16.25 -8.86
CA PHE A 24 12.07 17.11 -7.79
C PHE A 24 13.28 17.91 -8.26
N ARG A 25 13.33 19.18 -7.89
CA ARG A 25 14.54 20.01 -7.98
C ARG A 25 15.28 19.91 -6.66
N THR A 26 16.50 19.39 -6.70
CA THR A 26 17.41 19.32 -5.55
C THR A 26 18.64 20.18 -5.83
N PRO A 27 19.45 20.51 -4.80
CA PRO A 27 20.73 21.20 -5.00
C PRO A 27 21.68 20.45 -5.95
N ASP A 28 21.59 19.12 -5.98
CA ASP A 28 22.46 18.24 -6.78
C ASP A 28 21.89 17.94 -8.18
N GLY A 29 20.72 18.50 -8.53
CA GLY A 29 20.12 18.37 -9.85
C GLY A 29 18.64 18.01 -9.85
N VAL A 30 18.15 17.52 -10.99
CA VAL A 30 16.76 17.09 -11.14
C VAL A 30 16.66 15.59 -10.88
N VAL A 31 15.78 15.21 -9.97
CA VAL A 31 15.51 13.83 -9.60
C VAL A 31 14.12 13.44 -10.06
N ARG A 32 13.99 12.34 -10.83
CA ARG A 32 12.69 11.82 -11.24
C ARG A 32 12.21 10.76 -10.25
N ALA A 33 11.19 11.10 -9.48
CA ALA A 33 10.65 10.24 -8.43
C ALA A 33 9.55 9.30 -8.93
N VAL A 34 8.83 9.70 -9.99
CA VAL A 34 7.83 8.88 -10.69
C VAL A 34 8.05 9.07 -12.18
N ASP A 35 8.00 7.99 -12.97
CA ASP A 35 8.27 8.02 -14.40
C ASP A 35 7.33 7.10 -15.19
N GLY A 36 6.26 7.68 -15.75
CA GLY A 36 5.32 6.98 -16.61
C GLY A 36 4.38 6.03 -15.87
N LEU A 37 3.98 6.39 -14.65
CA LEU A 37 3.01 5.60 -13.89
C LEU A 37 1.61 5.75 -14.51
N SER A 38 0.98 4.63 -14.82
CA SER A 38 -0.41 4.59 -15.31
C SER A 38 -1.21 3.56 -14.51
N TYR A 39 -2.42 3.88 -14.11
CA TYR A 39 -3.36 2.96 -13.47
C TYR A 39 -4.77 3.55 -13.50
N ARG A 40 -5.77 2.71 -13.21
CA ARG A 40 -7.15 3.16 -13.04
C ARG A 40 -7.78 2.50 -11.83
N VAL A 41 -8.85 3.11 -11.33
CA VAL A 41 -9.66 2.59 -10.23
C VAL A 41 -11.12 2.76 -10.60
N GLU A 42 -11.84 1.65 -10.68
CA GLU A 42 -13.28 1.61 -10.89
C GLU A 42 -14.06 1.77 -9.57
N ALA A 43 -15.35 2.09 -9.68
CA ALA A 43 -16.25 2.14 -8.54
C ALA A 43 -16.33 0.76 -7.86
N GLY A 44 -16.29 0.76 -6.52
CA GLY A 44 -16.33 -0.48 -5.75
C GLY A 44 -15.11 -1.39 -5.96
N ARG A 45 -14.01 -0.90 -6.56
CA ARG A 45 -12.73 -1.63 -6.67
C ARG A 45 -11.65 -1.05 -5.77
N THR A 46 -10.73 -1.91 -5.35
CA THR A 46 -9.53 -1.55 -4.59
C THR A 46 -8.28 -1.85 -5.40
N LEU A 47 -7.52 -0.80 -5.72
CA LEU A 47 -6.18 -0.91 -6.29
C LEU A 47 -5.14 -0.78 -5.17
N ALA A 48 -4.27 -1.78 -5.02
CA ALA A 48 -3.10 -1.65 -4.16
C ALA A 48 -1.87 -1.18 -4.95
N ILE A 49 -1.15 -0.19 -4.43
CA ILE A 49 0.16 0.22 -4.92
C ILE A 49 1.21 -0.22 -3.90
N VAL A 50 2.08 -1.14 -4.31
CA VAL A 50 3.08 -1.76 -3.43
C VAL A 50 4.50 -1.56 -3.92
N GLY A 51 5.47 -1.68 -3.02
CA GLY A 51 6.90 -1.60 -3.36
C GLY A 51 7.75 -1.16 -2.17
N GLU A 52 9.06 -1.33 -2.28
CA GLU A 52 10.02 -0.86 -1.26
C GLU A 52 9.90 0.66 -1.00
N SER A 53 10.39 1.12 0.15
CA SER A 53 10.48 2.55 0.45
C SER A 53 11.28 3.30 -0.64
N GLY A 54 10.85 4.52 -0.98
CA GLY A 54 11.47 5.32 -2.04
C GLY A 54 11.11 4.92 -3.48
N SER A 55 10.19 3.99 -3.70
CA SER A 55 9.71 3.59 -5.04
C SER A 55 8.80 4.60 -5.75
N GLY A 56 8.43 5.70 -5.09
CA GLY A 56 7.61 6.78 -5.67
C GLY A 56 6.10 6.70 -5.35
N LYS A 57 5.65 5.76 -4.51
CA LYS A 57 4.23 5.54 -4.18
C LYS A 57 3.56 6.79 -3.59
N SER A 58 4.04 7.27 -2.44
CA SER A 58 3.50 8.48 -1.78
C SER A 58 3.57 9.72 -2.67
N VAL A 59 4.67 9.87 -3.42
CA VAL A 59 4.82 10.97 -4.39
C VAL A 59 3.74 10.91 -5.47
N SER A 60 3.43 9.73 -6.00
CA SER A 60 2.40 9.57 -7.02
C SER A 60 1.02 9.99 -6.51
N SER A 61 0.73 9.72 -5.24
CA SER A 61 -0.56 10.03 -4.62
C SER A 61 -0.71 11.50 -4.26
N LEU A 62 0.37 12.12 -3.79
CA LEU A 62 0.42 13.58 -3.62
C LEU A 62 0.26 14.29 -4.98
N ALA A 63 0.83 13.74 -6.05
CA ALA A 63 0.67 14.28 -7.40
C ALA A 63 -0.78 14.20 -7.90
N VAL A 64 -1.46 13.07 -7.67
CA VAL A 64 -2.89 12.90 -8.03
C VAL A 64 -3.77 13.96 -7.38
N LEU A 65 -3.46 14.36 -6.16
CA LEU A 65 -4.22 15.36 -5.41
C LEU A 65 -3.67 16.79 -5.53
N GLY A 66 -2.67 17.04 -6.38
CA GLY A 66 -2.06 18.36 -6.50
C GLY A 66 -1.42 18.88 -5.19
N LEU A 67 -0.97 17.98 -4.31
CA LEU A 67 -0.37 18.26 -3.00
C LEU A 67 1.16 18.18 -3.00
N LEU A 68 1.78 18.23 -4.19
CA LEU A 68 3.24 18.24 -4.31
C LEU A 68 3.84 19.50 -3.66
N PRO A 69 5.01 19.38 -2.99
CA PRO A 69 5.72 20.56 -2.49
C PRO A 69 6.25 21.42 -3.65
N ASP A 70 6.59 22.67 -3.39
CA ASP A 70 7.10 23.62 -4.41
C ASP A 70 8.39 23.16 -5.10
N THR A 71 9.15 22.26 -4.48
CA THR A 71 10.35 21.65 -5.06
C THR A 71 10.03 20.58 -6.10
N ALA A 72 8.79 20.12 -6.18
CA ALA A 72 8.34 19.07 -7.08
C ALA A 72 7.32 19.59 -8.10
N ARG A 73 7.30 18.96 -9.29
CA ARG A 73 6.28 19.24 -10.30
C ARG A 73 5.94 17.99 -11.09
N VAL A 74 4.68 17.91 -11.53
CA VAL A 74 4.29 16.98 -12.58
C VAL A 74 4.85 17.51 -13.91
N THR A 75 5.63 16.70 -14.62
CA THR A 75 6.23 17.09 -15.90
C THR A 75 5.51 16.49 -17.11
N ARG A 76 4.77 15.40 -16.90
CA ARG A 76 4.01 14.69 -17.92
C ARG A 76 2.90 13.88 -17.27
N GLY A 77 1.87 13.58 -18.06
CA GLY A 77 0.75 12.73 -17.68
C GLY A 77 -0.52 13.50 -17.34
N THR A 78 -1.60 12.75 -17.13
CA THR A 78 -2.94 13.28 -16.81
C THR A 78 -3.54 12.51 -15.63
N VAL A 79 -4.39 13.18 -14.85
CA VAL A 79 -5.10 12.57 -13.72
C VAL A 79 -6.57 12.91 -13.83
N LYS A 80 -7.37 11.98 -14.35
CA LYS A 80 -8.80 12.19 -14.53
C LYS A 80 -9.59 11.62 -13.36
N LEU A 81 -10.46 12.46 -12.79
CA LEU A 81 -11.48 12.07 -11.82
C LEU A 81 -12.84 12.24 -12.48
N ASP A 82 -13.58 11.15 -12.65
CA ASP A 82 -14.86 11.11 -13.37
C ASP A 82 -14.76 11.84 -14.72
N GLY A 83 -13.75 11.43 -15.51
CA GLY A 83 -13.42 12.01 -16.82
C GLY A 83 -12.80 13.41 -16.82
N THR A 84 -12.74 14.10 -15.68
CA THR A 84 -12.20 15.48 -15.58
C THR A 84 -10.73 15.47 -15.16
N ASP A 85 -9.83 16.04 -15.96
CA ASP A 85 -8.40 16.12 -15.62
C ASP A 85 -8.12 17.13 -14.49
N LEU A 86 -7.82 16.62 -13.30
CA LEU A 86 -7.55 17.37 -12.08
C LEU A 86 -6.35 18.32 -12.21
N LEU A 87 -5.32 17.94 -12.96
CA LEU A 87 -4.08 18.73 -13.08
C LEU A 87 -4.27 19.97 -13.94
N SER A 88 -5.31 20.00 -14.77
CA SER A 88 -5.66 21.13 -15.65
C SER A 88 -6.56 22.17 -14.98
N LEU A 89 -7.14 21.84 -13.82
CA LEU A 89 -8.13 22.67 -13.14
C LEU A 89 -7.50 23.92 -12.51
N SER A 90 -8.28 25.00 -12.43
CA SER A 90 -7.90 26.13 -11.58
C SER A 90 -7.84 25.71 -10.11
N ARG A 91 -7.07 26.43 -9.29
CA ARG A 91 -6.99 26.17 -7.83
C ARG A 91 -8.36 26.13 -7.15
N LYS A 92 -9.32 26.93 -7.62
CA LYS A 92 -10.68 26.98 -7.06
C LYS A 92 -11.47 25.71 -7.39
N GLU A 93 -11.44 25.26 -8.64
CA GLU A 93 -12.11 24.05 -9.11
C GLU A 93 -11.49 22.80 -8.49
N HIS A 94 -10.15 22.74 -8.47
CA HIS A 94 -9.42 21.67 -7.82
C HIS A 94 -9.78 21.56 -6.33
N ARG A 95 -9.80 22.69 -5.61
CA ARG A 95 -10.22 22.72 -4.19
C ARG A 95 -11.66 22.25 -4.00
N ALA A 96 -12.58 22.56 -4.92
CA ALA A 96 -13.96 22.12 -4.82
C ALA A 96 -14.07 20.59 -4.88
N ARG A 97 -13.26 19.93 -5.72
CA ARG A 97 -13.25 18.46 -5.86
C ARG A 97 -12.49 17.75 -4.73
N CYS A 98 -11.34 18.28 -4.31
CA CYS A 98 -10.56 17.69 -3.23
C CYS A 98 -11.30 17.76 -1.90
N GLY A 99 -11.39 16.60 -1.26
CA GLY A 99 -12.17 16.30 -0.07
C GLY A 99 -13.59 15.83 -0.38
N GLU A 100 -14.23 16.31 -1.46
CA GLU A 100 -15.64 15.99 -1.76
C GLU A 100 -15.80 14.83 -2.72
N GLN A 101 -14.91 14.69 -3.70
CA GLN A 101 -14.92 13.59 -4.67
C GLN A 101 -13.67 12.71 -4.56
N VAL A 102 -12.54 13.30 -4.14
CA VAL A 102 -11.31 12.56 -3.88
C VAL A 102 -10.70 13.01 -2.56
N ALA A 103 -10.39 12.06 -1.68
CA ALA A 103 -9.82 12.34 -0.36
C ALA A 103 -8.59 11.46 -0.08
N MET A 104 -7.81 11.86 0.93
CA MET A 104 -6.60 11.14 1.33
C MET A 104 -6.59 10.84 2.82
N VAL A 105 -6.13 9.63 3.15
CA VAL A 105 -5.64 9.26 4.48
C VAL A 105 -4.11 9.32 4.42
N PHE A 106 -3.51 10.21 5.20
CA PHE A 106 -2.05 10.41 5.22
C PHE A 106 -1.35 9.35 6.09
N GLN A 107 -0.05 9.17 5.90
CA GLN A 107 0.78 8.19 6.60
C GLN A 107 0.90 8.44 8.11
N ASP A 108 0.82 9.69 8.57
CA ASP A 108 1.00 10.07 9.99
C ASP A 108 -0.25 10.76 10.57
N ALA A 109 -1.02 10.01 11.37
CA ALA A 109 -2.20 10.52 12.07
C ALA A 109 -1.90 11.58 13.12
N LEU A 110 -0.70 11.55 13.73
CA LEU A 110 -0.29 12.52 14.75
C LEU A 110 0.03 13.87 14.13
N ALA A 111 0.69 13.87 12.98
CA ALA A 111 0.93 15.09 12.22
C ALA A 111 -0.38 15.66 11.63
N ALA A 112 -1.37 14.81 11.33
CA ALA A 112 -2.62 15.22 10.73
C ALA A 112 -3.61 15.88 11.71
N LEU A 113 -3.58 15.51 13.00
CA LEU A 113 -4.50 16.04 14.01
C LEU A 113 -3.90 17.21 14.79
N ASN A 114 -4.59 18.35 14.78
CA ASN A 114 -4.22 19.50 15.59
C ASN A 114 -4.50 19.21 17.08
N PRO A 115 -3.47 19.22 17.97
CA PRO A 115 -3.62 18.83 19.36
C PRO A 115 -4.42 19.82 20.21
N VAL A 116 -4.62 21.06 19.76
CA VAL A 116 -5.36 22.10 20.50
C VAL A 116 -6.84 22.17 20.15
N HIS A 117 -7.31 21.32 19.23
CA HIS A 117 -8.72 21.22 18.86
C HIS A 117 -9.30 19.86 19.22
N THR A 118 -10.58 19.83 19.56
CA THR A 118 -11.28 18.57 19.82
C THR A 118 -11.45 17.76 18.55
N VAL A 119 -11.55 16.45 18.70
CA VAL A 119 -11.76 15.51 17.58
C VAL A 119 -13.03 15.86 16.79
N GLY A 120 -14.14 16.14 17.49
CA GLY A 120 -15.39 16.50 16.83
C GLY A 120 -15.33 17.82 16.05
N TYR A 121 -14.54 18.79 16.51
CA TYR A 121 -14.32 20.03 15.76
C TYR A 121 -13.62 19.74 14.44
N GLN A 122 -12.50 18.99 14.49
CA GLN A 122 -11.69 18.69 13.31
C GLN A 122 -12.45 17.84 12.28
N LEU A 123 -13.25 16.87 12.74
CA LEU A 123 -14.12 16.06 11.87
C LEU A 123 -15.17 16.86 11.10
N THR A 124 -15.58 18.02 11.63
CA THR A 124 -16.71 18.78 11.08
C THR A 124 -16.33 20.14 10.55
N GLU A 125 -15.06 20.53 10.64
CA GLU A 125 -14.58 21.82 10.16
C GLU A 125 -14.91 22.03 8.68
N ALA A 126 -14.55 21.07 7.84
CA ALA A 126 -14.83 21.10 6.39
C ALA A 126 -16.34 21.10 6.10
N LEU A 127 -17.12 20.28 6.82
CA LEU A 127 -18.57 20.22 6.69
C LEU A 127 -19.25 21.54 7.03
N ARG A 128 -18.80 22.21 8.10
CA ARG A 128 -19.33 23.53 8.48
C ARG A 128 -18.92 24.60 7.48
N ALA A 129 -17.66 24.59 7.04
CA ALA A 129 -17.13 25.59 6.11
C ALA A 129 -17.72 25.48 4.70
N ARG A 130 -18.01 24.26 4.22
CA ARG A 130 -18.44 24.01 2.84
C ARG A 130 -19.93 23.71 2.70
N ARG A 131 -20.53 22.99 3.66
CA ARG A 131 -21.95 22.59 3.63
C ARG A 131 -22.82 23.40 4.60
N GLY A 132 -22.24 24.35 5.34
CA GLY A 132 -22.99 25.28 6.19
C GLY A 132 -23.68 24.63 7.40
N LEU A 133 -23.21 23.45 7.85
CA LEU A 133 -23.83 22.75 8.98
C LEU A 133 -23.88 23.62 10.24
N SER A 134 -25.02 23.59 10.94
CA SER A 134 -25.14 24.20 12.26
C SER A 134 -24.21 23.50 13.26
N ARG A 135 -23.87 24.16 14.39
CA ARG A 135 -23.04 23.54 15.43
C ARG A 135 -23.66 22.24 15.99
N ARG A 136 -24.98 22.19 16.08
CA ARG A 136 -25.72 21.03 16.57
C ARG A 136 -25.61 19.86 15.58
N ASP A 137 -25.87 20.12 14.31
CA ASP A 137 -25.84 19.09 13.26
C ASP A 137 -24.41 18.61 13.01
N ALA A 138 -23.44 19.53 13.05
CA ALA A 138 -22.02 19.18 13.01
C ALA A 138 -21.66 18.22 14.15
N ARG A 139 -22.03 18.53 15.40
CA ARG A 139 -21.74 17.63 16.53
C ARG A 139 -22.37 16.25 16.34
N GLN A 140 -23.61 16.19 15.85
CA GLN A 140 -24.29 14.93 15.57
C GLN A 140 -23.55 14.13 14.48
N ARG A 141 -23.18 14.80 13.37
CA ARG A 141 -22.40 14.19 12.29
C ARG A 141 -21.03 13.71 12.74
N ALA A 142 -20.35 14.43 13.63
CA ALA A 142 -19.08 13.96 14.20
C ALA A 142 -19.24 12.65 14.99
N VAL A 143 -20.34 12.47 15.73
CA VAL A 143 -20.61 11.22 16.44
C VAL A 143 -20.85 10.08 15.44
N GLU A 144 -21.65 10.32 14.39
CA GLU A 144 -21.88 9.33 13.32
C GLU A 144 -20.58 8.93 12.62
N LEU A 145 -19.69 9.89 12.35
CA LEU A 145 -18.40 9.63 11.73
C LEU A 145 -17.48 8.81 12.63
N LEU A 146 -17.48 9.07 13.95
CA LEU A 146 -16.74 8.25 14.92
C LEU A 146 -17.32 6.84 15.04
N ASP A 147 -18.65 6.69 15.02
CA ASP A 147 -19.32 5.39 15.04
C ASP A 147 -19.05 4.59 13.76
N LEU A 148 -19.05 5.26 12.59
CA LEU A 148 -18.69 4.67 11.29
C LEU A 148 -17.33 3.97 11.38
N VAL A 149 -16.32 4.67 11.92
CA VAL A 149 -14.96 4.13 12.07
C VAL A 149 -14.76 3.30 13.34
N LYS A 150 -15.85 2.91 14.01
CA LYS A 150 -15.89 2.05 15.20
C LYS A 150 -15.06 2.58 16.38
N VAL A 151 -15.03 3.89 16.60
CA VAL A 151 -14.47 4.47 17.83
C VAL A 151 -15.44 4.20 18.98
N PRO A 152 -15.03 3.53 20.07
CA PRO A 152 -15.94 3.21 21.16
C PRO A 152 -16.42 4.50 21.84
N ASN A 153 -17.65 4.49 22.37
CA ASN A 153 -18.22 5.63 23.11
C ASN A 153 -18.14 6.96 22.35
N ALA A 154 -18.37 6.96 21.04
CA ALA A 154 -18.25 8.12 20.15
C ALA A 154 -18.90 9.40 20.71
N LYS A 155 -20.12 9.29 21.26
CA LYS A 155 -20.86 10.41 21.85
C LYS A 155 -20.11 11.13 22.99
N ALA A 156 -19.39 10.38 23.82
CA ALA A 156 -18.57 10.95 24.88
C ALA A 156 -17.26 11.51 24.31
N ARG A 157 -16.62 10.74 23.42
CA ARG A 157 -15.29 11.04 22.88
C ARG A 157 -15.23 12.16 21.85
N VAL A 158 -16.36 12.57 21.28
CA VAL A 158 -16.43 13.67 20.31
C VAL A 158 -15.89 15.01 20.87
N SER A 159 -15.94 15.18 22.19
CA SER A 159 -15.41 16.36 22.88
C SER A 159 -13.95 16.21 23.36
N GLU A 160 -13.34 15.03 23.19
CA GLU A 160 -11.97 14.78 23.60
C GLU A 160 -10.97 15.34 22.57
N TYR A 161 -9.72 15.50 23.02
CA TYR A 161 -8.59 15.94 22.22
C TYR A 161 -7.78 14.75 21.70
N PRO A 162 -7.00 14.93 20.61
CA PRO A 162 -6.19 13.85 20.02
C PRO A 162 -5.29 13.13 21.02
N HIS A 163 -4.69 13.85 21.98
CA HIS A 163 -3.79 13.26 22.98
C HIS A 163 -4.49 12.28 23.93
N GLN A 164 -5.82 12.30 24.02
CA GLN A 164 -6.63 11.37 24.83
C GLN A 164 -6.97 10.06 24.08
N PHE A 165 -6.69 10.00 22.77
CA PHE A 165 -6.94 8.82 21.93
C PHE A 165 -5.70 7.92 21.85
N SER A 166 -5.90 6.60 21.73
CA SER A 166 -4.83 5.66 21.37
C SER A 166 -4.39 5.86 19.91
N GLY A 167 -3.22 5.34 19.52
CA GLY A 167 -2.73 5.42 18.13
C GLY A 167 -3.75 4.91 17.10
N GLY A 168 -4.32 3.73 17.35
CA GLY A 168 -5.37 3.16 16.48
C GLY A 168 -6.66 4.00 16.44
N MET A 169 -7.05 4.63 17.55
CA MET A 169 -8.20 5.53 17.55
C MET A 169 -7.90 6.82 16.76
N ARG A 170 -6.69 7.37 16.84
CA ARG A 170 -6.28 8.53 16.03
C ARG A 170 -6.29 8.20 14.54
N GLN A 171 -5.82 7.01 14.16
CA GLN A 171 -5.90 6.54 12.77
C GLN A 171 -7.35 6.49 12.28
N ARG A 172 -8.25 5.92 13.09
CA ARG A 172 -9.69 5.86 12.78
C ARG A 172 -10.28 7.26 12.64
N VAL A 173 -9.90 8.22 13.48
CA VAL A 173 -10.32 9.63 13.33
C VAL A 173 -9.85 10.22 12.00
N MET A 174 -8.60 9.99 11.60
CA MET A 174 -8.09 10.48 10.31
C MET A 174 -8.86 9.88 9.12
N ILE A 175 -9.20 8.58 9.18
CA ILE A 175 -10.06 7.94 8.20
C ILE A 175 -11.45 8.60 8.18
N ALA A 176 -12.05 8.85 9.35
CA ALA A 176 -13.33 9.53 9.47
C ALA A 176 -13.29 10.97 8.92
N MET A 177 -12.17 11.68 9.06
CA MET A 177 -11.97 13.00 8.47
C MET A 177 -11.95 12.93 6.94
N ALA A 178 -11.21 11.98 6.36
CA ALA A 178 -11.15 11.78 4.91
C ALA A 178 -12.52 11.38 4.33
N LEU A 179 -13.30 10.59 5.07
CA LEU A 179 -14.65 10.16 4.68
C LEU A 179 -15.75 11.19 4.99
N SER A 180 -15.43 12.28 5.69
CA SER A 180 -16.44 13.19 6.26
C SER A 180 -17.38 13.80 5.23
N MET A 181 -16.88 14.04 4.02
CA MET A 181 -17.62 14.62 2.90
C MET A 181 -18.07 13.57 1.87
N ASP A 182 -17.95 12.28 2.20
CA ASP A 182 -18.40 11.15 1.39
C ASP A 182 -17.77 11.12 -0.04
N PRO A 183 -16.43 10.97 -0.14
CA PRO A 183 -15.73 11.00 -1.43
C PRO A 183 -16.00 9.77 -2.30
N ASP A 184 -15.93 9.95 -3.62
CA ASP A 184 -16.03 8.89 -4.62
C ASP A 184 -14.76 8.03 -4.66
N VAL A 185 -13.59 8.64 -4.41
CA VAL A 185 -12.28 7.97 -4.38
C VAL A 185 -11.53 8.30 -3.09
N LEU A 186 -11.02 7.26 -2.43
CA LEU A 186 -10.15 7.40 -1.26
C LEU A 186 -8.75 6.88 -1.59
N ILE A 187 -7.74 7.72 -1.34
CA ILE A 187 -6.33 7.33 -1.41
C ILE A 187 -5.82 7.15 0.01
N ALA A 188 -5.40 5.94 0.37
CA ALA A 188 -4.89 5.62 1.69
C ALA A 188 -3.39 5.35 1.62
N ASP A 189 -2.58 6.31 2.07
CA ASP A 189 -1.12 6.20 2.07
C ASP A 189 -0.61 5.62 3.38
N GLU A 190 -0.20 4.35 3.34
CA GLU A 190 0.28 3.61 4.50
C GLU A 190 -0.66 3.75 5.74
N PRO A 191 -1.97 3.48 5.59
CA PRO A 191 -2.99 3.79 6.60
C PRO A 191 -2.89 2.94 7.87
N THR A 192 -1.92 2.04 7.93
CA THR A 192 -1.71 1.08 9.02
C THR A 192 -0.30 1.16 9.60
N THR A 193 0.55 2.08 9.11
CA THR A 193 1.89 2.27 9.64
C THR A 193 1.84 2.69 11.11
N ALA A 194 2.81 2.22 11.90
CA ALA A 194 2.92 2.46 13.34
C ALA A 194 1.80 1.87 14.23
N LEU A 195 0.97 0.96 13.69
CA LEU A 195 -0.03 0.21 14.46
C LEU A 195 0.39 -1.25 14.65
N ASP A 196 -0.09 -1.90 15.72
CA ASP A 196 0.08 -3.34 15.91
C ASP A 196 -0.73 -4.14 14.88
N VAL A 197 -0.27 -5.34 14.56
CA VAL A 197 -0.84 -6.21 13.50
C VAL A 197 -2.35 -6.43 13.65
N THR A 198 -2.86 -6.50 14.89
CA THR A 198 -4.29 -6.71 15.12
C THR A 198 -5.08 -5.46 14.73
N VAL A 199 -4.63 -4.28 15.14
CA VAL A 199 -5.27 -3.01 14.78
C VAL A 199 -5.14 -2.72 13.28
N GLN A 200 -4.01 -3.05 12.64
CA GLN A 200 -3.85 -2.93 11.20
C GLN A 200 -4.95 -3.68 10.45
N ALA A 201 -5.13 -4.97 10.75
CA ALA A 201 -6.15 -5.81 10.13
C ALA A 201 -7.57 -5.25 10.34
N GLN A 202 -7.87 -4.70 11.51
CA GLN A 202 -9.16 -4.07 11.78
C GLN A 202 -9.39 -2.80 10.96
N VAL A 203 -8.34 -1.97 10.78
CA VAL A 203 -8.42 -0.74 9.98
C VAL A 203 -8.63 -1.06 8.50
N LEU A 204 -7.92 -2.05 7.97
CA LEU A 204 -8.05 -2.45 6.57
C LEU A 204 -9.41 -3.07 6.28
N ARG A 205 -9.91 -3.92 7.19
CA ARG A 205 -11.26 -4.47 7.08
C ARG A 205 -12.33 -3.38 7.11
N LEU A 206 -12.18 -2.39 8.00
CA LEU A 206 -13.07 -1.23 8.05
C LEU A 206 -13.07 -0.47 6.72
N LEU A 207 -11.91 -0.21 6.12
CA LEU A 207 -11.82 0.45 4.83
C LEU A 207 -12.51 -0.36 3.73
N ALA A 208 -12.32 -1.68 3.69
CA ALA A 208 -12.98 -2.56 2.74
C ALA A 208 -14.50 -2.59 2.91
N GLU A 209 -15.00 -2.64 4.16
CA GLU A 209 -16.43 -2.57 4.48
C GLU A 209 -17.04 -1.24 3.98
N ILE A 210 -16.41 -0.11 4.31
CA ILE A 210 -16.87 1.23 3.89
C ILE A 210 -16.84 1.37 2.37
N GLN A 211 -15.80 0.87 1.73
CA GLN A 211 -15.62 0.89 0.29
C GLN A 211 -16.77 0.14 -0.40
N ALA A 212 -17.10 -1.06 0.08
CA ALA A 212 -18.16 -1.88 -0.48
C ALA A 212 -19.54 -1.25 -0.27
N GLU A 213 -19.81 -0.74 0.94
CA GLU A 213 -21.08 -0.06 1.27
C GLU A 213 -21.33 1.19 0.42
N ARG A 214 -20.27 1.92 0.08
CA ARG A 214 -20.37 3.22 -0.64
C ARG A 214 -20.09 3.13 -2.13
N GLN A 215 -19.70 1.96 -2.65
CA GLN A 215 -19.21 1.79 -4.02
C GLN A 215 -18.06 2.75 -4.37
N MET A 216 -17.22 3.04 -3.37
CA MET A 216 -16.09 3.97 -3.48
C MET A 216 -14.91 3.31 -4.21
N GLY A 217 -14.12 4.07 -4.96
CA GLY A 217 -12.81 3.62 -5.44
C GLY A 217 -11.76 3.74 -4.33
N LEU A 218 -10.95 2.71 -4.09
CA LEU A 218 -9.91 2.73 -3.07
C LEU A 218 -8.52 2.53 -3.68
N VAL A 219 -7.62 3.49 -3.50
CA VAL A 219 -6.18 3.32 -3.76
C VAL A 219 -5.50 3.07 -2.42
N LEU A 220 -5.06 1.82 -2.18
CA LEU A 220 -4.33 1.46 -0.98
C LEU A 220 -2.82 1.43 -1.28
N ILE A 221 -2.06 2.30 -0.64
CA ILE A 221 -0.60 2.31 -0.77
C ILE A 221 -0.02 1.66 0.47
N THR A 222 0.86 0.69 0.27
CA THR A 222 1.53 0.01 1.37
C THR A 222 2.85 -0.56 0.90
N HIS A 223 3.75 -0.84 1.84
CA HIS A 223 4.93 -1.66 1.60
C HIS A 223 4.72 -3.11 2.04
N ASP A 224 3.60 -3.43 2.69
CA ASP A 224 3.27 -4.77 3.19
C ASP A 224 2.37 -5.51 2.19
N LEU A 225 2.96 -6.48 1.48
CA LEU A 225 2.24 -7.37 0.57
C LEU A 225 1.36 -8.38 1.33
N GLY A 226 1.69 -8.77 2.57
CA GLY A 226 0.86 -9.69 3.35
C GLY A 226 -0.55 -9.17 3.58
N VAL A 227 -0.67 -7.86 3.78
CA VAL A 227 -1.94 -7.15 3.92
C VAL A 227 -2.76 -7.12 2.62
N VAL A 228 -2.11 -6.90 1.49
CA VAL A 228 -2.78 -6.62 0.21
C VAL A 228 -3.59 -7.80 -0.31
N ALA A 229 -3.12 -9.02 -0.08
CA ALA A 229 -3.75 -10.24 -0.59
C ALA A 229 -5.23 -10.42 -0.19
N GLY A 230 -5.65 -9.84 0.95
CA GLY A 230 -7.01 -9.98 1.46
C GLY A 230 -7.94 -8.79 1.20
N VAL A 231 -7.45 -7.70 0.60
CA VAL A 231 -8.21 -6.43 0.53
C VAL A 231 -8.22 -5.76 -0.84
N ALA A 232 -7.29 -6.10 -1.73
CA ALA A 232 -7.20 -5.49 -3.05
C ALA A 232 -7.78 -6.38 -4.15
N ASP A 233 -8.38 -5.77 -5.17
CA ASP A 233 -8.76 -6.43 -6.40
C ASP A 233 -7.56 -6.52 -7.36
N ASP A 234 -6.86 -5.39 -7.51
CA ASP A 234 -5.74 -5.21 -8.42
C ASP A 234 -4.50 -4.72 -7.67
N VAL A 235 -3.33 -5.03 -8.21
CA VAL A 235 -2.04 -4.63 -7.61
C VAL A 235 -1.15 -4.00 -8.67
N THR A 236 -0.57 -2.86 -8.32
CA THR A 236 0.55 -2.22 -9.02
C THR A 236 1.80 -2.31 -8.16
N VAL A 237 2.78 -3.09 -8.60
CA VAL A 237 4.10 -3.17 -7.98
C VAL A 237 4.98 -2.07 -8.58
N MET A 238 5.46 -1.18 -7.74
CA MET A 238 6.35 -0.08 -8.09
C MET A 238 7.80 -0.37 -7.68
N TYR A 239 8.73 -0.02 -8.56
CA TYR A 239 10.16 -0.03 -8.28
C TYR A 239 10.83 1.16 -8.96
N ALA A 240 11.64 1.90 -8.20
CA ALA A 240 12.43 3.03 -8.69
C ALA A 240 11.62 4.02 -9.57
N GLY A 241 10.44 4.42 -9.09
CA GLY A 241 9.56 5.39 -9.74
C GLY A 241 8.67 4.84 -10.85
N ARG A 242 8.70 3.53 -11.14
CA ARG A 242 7.99 2.91 -12.26
C ARG A 242 7.10 1.77 -11.81
N ALA A 243 5.96 1.57 -12.47
CA ALA A 243 5.21 0.33 -12.37
C ALA A 243 5.99 -0.79 -13.08
N VAL A 244 6.37 -1.83 -12.34
CA VAL A 244 7.11 -2.98 -12.86
C VAL A 244 6.25 -4.21 -13.07
N GLU A 245 5.12 -4.30 -12.36
CA GLU A 245 4.11 -5.32 -12.61
C GLU A 245 2.73 -4.78 -12.23
N GLN A 246 1.72 -5.02 -13.06
CA GLN A 246 0.32 -4.72 -12.78
C GLN A 246 -0.54 -5.91 -13.18
N ALA A 247 -1.41 -6.37 -12.28
CA ALA A 247 -2.35 -7.45 -12.53
C ALA A 247 -3.38 -7.56 -11.39
N PRO A 248 -4.45 -8.35 -11.57
CA PRO A 248 -5.31 -8.75 -10.46
C PRO A 248 -4.48 -9.40 -9.34
N VAL A 249 -4.92 -9.23 -8.10
CA VAL A 249 -4.16 -9.63 -6.90
C VAL A 249 -3.75 -11.11 -6.95
N VAL A 250 -4.67 -12.02 -7.29
CA VAL A 250 -4.41 -13.47 -7.24
C VAL A 250 -3.27 -13.88 -8.20
N PRO A 251 -3.29 -13.49 -9.50
CA PRO A 251 -2.16 -13.72 -10.41
C PRO A 251 -0.80 -13.19 -9.93
N VAL A 252 -0.76 -12.01 -9.29
CA VAL A 252 0.50 -11.43 -8.78
C VAL A 252 1.13 -12.35 -7.72
N TYR A 253 0.32 -12.87 -6.79
CA TYR A 253 0.81 -13.69 -5.68
C TYR A 253 1.11 -15.14 -6.09
N THR A 254 0.38 -15.67 -7.06
CA THR A 254 0.49 -17.08 -7.48
C THR A 254 1.51 -17.30 -8.59
N ALA A 255 1.64 -16.36 -9.53
CA ALA A 255 2.52 -16.46 -10.68
C ALA A 255 3.05 -15.08 -11.08
N PRO A 256 3.95 -14.47 -10.27
CA PRO A 256 4.51 -13.14 -10.56
C PRO A 256 5.27 -13.13 -11.89
N ALA A 257 5.03 -12.10 -12.71
CA ALA A 257 5.62 -11.94 -14.03
C ALA A 257 6.88 -11.06 -14.06
N HIS A 258 7.27 -10.46 -12.93
CA HIS A 258 8.50 -9.70 -12.79
C HIS A 258 9.42 -10.29 -11.70
N PRO A 259 10.75 -10.43 -11.93
CA PRO A 259 11.67 -10.99 -10.94
C PRO A 259 11.67 -10.25 -9.60
N TYR A 260 11.52 -8.92 -9.63
CA TYR A 260 11.34 -8.10 -8.42
C TYR A 260 10.11 -8.52 -7.60
N THR A 261 8.94 -8.65 -8.22
CA THR A 261 7.71 -9.07 -7.56
C THR A 261 7.87 -10.45 -6.93
N ARG A 262 8.49 -11.38 -7.67
CA ARG A 262 8.82 -12.72 -7.16
C ARG A 262 9.74 -12.65 -5.93
N ALA A 263 10.75 -11.79 -5.97
CA ALA A 263 11.68 -11.61 -4.87
C ALA A 263 10.99 -10.99 -3.65
N LEU A 264 10.13 -9.97 -3.83
CA LEU A 264 9.32 -9.38 -2.76
C LEU A 264 8.45 -10.42 -2.06
N LEU A 265 7.69 -11.21 -2.83
CA LEU A 265 6.82 -12.25 -2.28
C LEU A 265 7.59 -13.33 -1.51
N ARG A 266 8.77 -13.72 -2.00
CA ARG A 266 9.66 -14.68 -1.32
C ARG A 266 10.22 -14.14 -0.01
N SER A 267 10.30 -12.82 0.16
CA SER A 267 10.76 -12.18 1.39
C SER A 267 9.68 -12.04 2.46
N ILE A 268 8.42 -12.40 2.17
CA ILE A 268 7.32 -12.35 3.14
C ILE A 268 7.42 -13.55 4.09
N PRO A 269 7.36 -13.36 5.42
CA PRO A 269 7.31 -14.45 6.38
C PRO A 269 6.12 -15.38 6.11
N SER A 270 6.36 -16.70 6.08
CA SER A 270 5.29 -17.70 6.00
C SER A 270 5.23 -18.51 7.29
N ALA A 271 4.02 -18.84 7.75
CA ALA A 271 3.81 -19.64 8.96
C ALA A 271 4.45 -21.05 8.88
N ALA A 272 4.74 -21.53 7.68
CA ALA A 272 5.31 -22.85 7.42
C ALA A 272 6.85 -22.87 7.36
N GLY A 273 7.52 -21.70 7.31
CA GLY A 273 8.97 -21.62 7.12
C GLY A 273 9.73 -21.39 8.43
N THR A 274 10.58 -22.34 8.83
CA THR A 274 11.51 -22.20 9.97
C THR A 274 12.92 -21.75 9.56
N GLY A 275 13.14 -21.46 8.27
CA GLY A 275 14.43 -21.07 7.70
C GLY A 275 14.66 -19.55 7.65
N ARG A 276 15.89 -19.15 7.30
CA ARG A 276 16.21 -17.74 7.01
C ARG A 276 15.39 -17.26 5.81
N LEU A 277 14.72 -16.12 5.96
CA LEU A 277 13.95 -15.51 4.88
C LEU A 277 14.90 -15.07 3.75
N PRO A 278 14.59 -15.41 2.48
CA PRO A 278 15.29 -14.86 1.34
C PRO A 278 15.21 -13.33 1.36
N VAL A 279 16.36 -12.67 1.17
CA VAL A 279 16.45 -11.20 1.12
C VAL A 279 16.84 -10.78 -0.29
N ILE A 280 16.22 -9.71 -0.79
CA ILE A 280 16.63 -9.10 -2.05
C ILE A 280 18.01 -8.44 -1.85
N PRO A 281 19.07 -8.87 -2.56
CA PRO A 281 20.42 -8.37 -2.33
C PRO A 281 20.54 -6.88 -2.69
N GLY A 282 21.50 -6.20 -2.07
CA GLY A 282 21.80 -4.78 -2.32
C GLY A 282 20.72 -3.82 -1.81
N ARG A 283 20.80 -2.56 -2.28
CA ARG A 283 19.84 -1.49 -1.96
C ARG A 283 19.15 -1.02 -3.23
N PRO A 284 17.91 -0.49 -3.15
CA PRO A 284 17.30 0.21 -4.28
C PRO A 284 18.23 1.31 -4.82
N PRO A 285 18.24 1.55 -6.15
CA PRO A 285 19.05 2.61 -6.73
C PRO A 285 18.59 3.96 -6.21
N SER A 286 19.53 4.90 -6.08
CA SER A 286 19.18 6.28 -5.80
C SER A 286 18.47 6.86 -7.03
N PRO A 287 17.34 7.56 -6.85
CA PRO A 287 16.70 8.30 -7.94
C PRO A 287 17.62 9.32 -8.65
N ALA A 288 18.68 9.78 -7.98
CA ALA A 288 19.70 10.66 -8.56
C ALA A 288 20.76 9.91 -9.40
N ALA A 289 20.87 8.59 -9.24
CA ALA A 289 21.88 7.75 -9.88
C ALA A 289 21.24 6.44 -10.37
N MET A 290 20.29 6.57 -11.29
CA MET A 290 19.60 5.43 -11.88
C MET A 290 20.53 4.68 -12.85
N PRO A 291 20.58 3.33 -12.78
CA PRO A 291 21.36 2.55 -13.73
C PRO A 291 20.75 2.60 -15.13
N SER A 292 21.55 2.31 -16.16
CA SER A 292 21.07 2.16 -17.53
C SER A 292 20.16 0.93 -17.68
N GLY A 293 19.32 0.93 -18.70
CA GLY A 293 18.42 -0.18 -18.98
C GLY A 293 17.34 -0.41 -17.91
N CYS A 294 17.22 -1.64 -17.43
CA CYS A 294 16.26 -2.03 -16.40
C CYS A 294 16.74 -1.59 -15.00
N PRO A 295 16.00 -0.74 -14.27
CA PRO A 295 16.41 -0.28 -12.94
C PRO A 295 16.72 -1.39 -11.93
N PHE A 296 16.09 -2.56 -12.09
CA PHE A 296 16.26 -3.71 -11.20
C PHE A 296 17.43 -4.63 -11.61
N HIS A 297 18.04 -4.45 -12.78
CA HIS A 297 19.10 -5.34 -13.28
C HIS A 297 20.27 -5.55 -12.30
N PRO A 298 20.68 -4.59 -11.44
CA PRO A 298 21.78 -4.83 -10.49
C PRO A 298 21.44 -5.80 -9.36
N ARG A 299 20.14 -6.04 -9.11
CA ARG A 299 19.61 -6.89 -8.03
C ARG A 299 18.85 -8.11 -8.55
N CYS A 300 18.70 -8.22 -9.86
CA CYS A 300 17.90 -9.25 -10.52
C CYS A 300 18.67 -10.57 -10.63
N ASP A 301 18.09 -11.65 -10.12
CA ASP A 301 18.60 -13.03 -10.24
C ASP A 301 18.50 -13.58 -11.68
N ALA A 302 17.67 -12.94 -12.52
CA ALA A 302 17.38 -13.31 -13.89
C ALA A 302 17.96 -12.32 -14.92
N VAL A 303 18.99 -11.53 -14.53
CA VAL A 303 19.59 -10.51 -15.40
C VAL A 303 20.22 -11.12 -16.66
N ARG A 304 20.03 -10.47 -17.81
CA ARG A 304 20.71 -10.76 -19.09
C ARG A 304 21.27 -9.46 -19.67
N ASP A 305 22.12 -9.54 -20.69
CA ASP A 305 22.85 -8.35 -21.18
C ASP A 305 21.95 -7.20 -21.64
N VAL A 306 20.85 -7.50 -22.33
CA VAL A 306 19.86 -6.49 -22.75
C VAL A 306 19.27 -5.69 -21.57
N CYS A 307 19.20 -6.28 -20.37
CA CYS A 307 18.70 -5.61 -19.18
C CYS A 307 19.62 -4.48 -18.70
N ARG A 308 20.90 -4.48 -19.09
CA ARG A 308 21.88 -3.47 -18.67
C ARG A 308 21.87 -2.24 -19.57
N THR A 309 21.40 -2.38 -20.80
CA THR A 309 21.42 -1.31 -21.82
C THR A 309 20.04 -0.76 -22.08
N ASP A 310 19.04 -1.64 -22.19
CA ASP A 310 17.74 -1.28 -22.73
C ASP A 310 16.69 -1.24 -21.63
N VAL A 311 15.89 -0.18 -21.63
CA VAL A 311 14.76 -0.04 -20.71
C VAL A 311 13.71 -1.10 -21.11
N PRO A 312 13.23 -1.93 -20.17
CA PRO A 312 12.24 -2.94 -20.49
C PRO A 312 10.92 -2.30 -20.93
N PRO A 313 10.28 -2.82 -21.99
CA PRO A 313 8.97 -2.36 -22.40
C PRO A 313 7.91 -2.78 -21.36
N GLN A 314 6.78 -2.07 -21.33
CA GLN A 314 5.58 -2.54 -20.62
C GLN A 314 4.94 -3.69 -21.41
N ALA A 315 5.46 -4.91 -21.21
CA ALA A 315 4.98 -6.10 -21.89
C ALA A 315 3.65 -6.57 -21.29
N VAL A 316 2.80 -7.18 -22.11
CA VAL A 316 1.54 -7.81 -21.68
C VAL A 316 1.70 -9.33 -21.77
N PRO A 317 2.28 -10.00 -20.76
CA PRO A 317 2.58 -11.43 -20.82
C PRO A 317 1.32 -12.32 -20.77
N ALA A 318 0.18 -11.76 -20.32
CA ALA A 318 -1.13 -12.39 -20.32
C ALA A 318 -2.24 -11.31 -20.29
N PRO A 319 -3.49 -11.62 -20.68
CA PRO A 319 -4.60 -10.68 -20.58
C PRO A 319 -4.75 -10.08 -19.18
N GLY A 320 -4.91 -8.75 -19.10
CA GLY A 320 -5.02 -8.04 -17.83
C GLY A 320 -3.74 -7.98 -17.00
N ARG A 321 -2.57 -8.35 -17.56
CA ARG A 321 -1.28 -8.29 -16.89
C ARG A 321 -0.29 -7.44 -17.66
N MET A 322 0.42 -6.57 -16.95
CA MET A 322 1.54 -5.81 -17.48
C MET A 322 2.80 -6.12 -16.65
N SER A 323 3.93 -6.27 -17.30
CA SER A 323 5.24 -6.44 -16.65
C SER A 323 6.31 -5.67 -17.41
N ALA A 324 7.04 -4.80 -16.71
CA ALA A 324 8.19 -4.07 -17.25
C ALA A 324 9.44 -4.95 -17.22
N CYS A 325 9.40 -6.11 -17.88
CA CYS A 325 10.51 -7.06 -17.96
C CYS A 325 10.71 -7.53 -19.41
N HIS A 326 11.95 -7.50 -19.89
CA HIS A 326 12.34 -8.07 -21.20
C HIS A 326 11.96 -9.55 -21.35
N PHE A 327 11.83 -10.27 -20.23
CA PHE A 327 11.57 -11.71 -20.18
C PHE A 327 10.30 -12.05 -19.40
N ALA A 328 9.29 -11.15 -19.40
CA ALA A 328 8.06 -11.31 -18.63
C ALA A 328 7.36 -12.66 -18.87
N ALA A 329 7.31 -13.13 -20.12
CA ALA A 329 6.73 -14.43 -20.47
C ALA A 329 7.51 -15.63 -19.90
N ASP A 330 8.85 -15.58 -19.92
CA ASP A 330 9.71 -16.62 -19.36
C ASP A 330 9.53 -16.70 -17.83
N VAL A 331 9.54 -15.54 -17.18
CA VAL A 331 9.36 -15.41 -15.71
C VAL A 331 7.99 -15.96 -15.31
N LEU A 332 6.93 -15.57 -16.05
CA LEU A 332 5.58 -16.04 -15.83
C LEU A 332 5.46 -17.57 -16.02
N ALA A 333 6.15 -18.13 -17.00
CA ALA A 333 6.17 -19.57 -17.26
C ALA A 333 7.03 -20.36 -16.25
N GLY A 334 7.63 -19.71 -15.25
CA GLY A 334 8.53 -20.34 -14.30
C GLY A 334 9.83 -20.86 -14.92
N ARG A 335 10.17 -20.41 -16.13
CA ARG A 335 11.40 -20.79 -16.82
C ARG A 335 12.54 -19.98 -16.22
N GLU A 336 13.32 -20.61 -15.35
CA GLU A 336 14.53 -19.99 -14.84
C GLU A 336 15.52 -19.79 -16.01
N PRO A 337 16.10 -18.60 -16.18
CA PRO A 337 17.22 -18.45 -17.08
C PRO A 337 18.36 -19.34 -16.56
N ALA A 338 19.01 -20.09 -17.45
CA ALA A 338 20.25 -20.77 -17.13
C ALA A 338 21.22 -19.73 -16.56
N ALA A 339 21.50 -19.83 -15.26
CA ALA A 339 22.42 -18.93 -14.59
C ALA A 339 23.75 -18.92 -15.36
N SER A 340 24.18 -17.76 -15.86
CA SER A 340 25.54 -17.64 -16.35
C SER A 340 26.48 -17.76 -15.14
N GLY A 341 27.06 -18.95 -15.00
CA GLY A 341 28.08 -19.38 -14.04
C GLY A 341 28.57 -18.39 -12.98
N ALA A 342 28.11 -18.60 -11.75
CA ALA A 342 28.95 -18.48 -10.56
C ALA A 342 28.54 -19.61 -9.60
N ALA A 343 29.25 -20.73 -9.70
CA ALA A 343 29.09 -21.85 -8.80
C ALA A 343 29.45 -21.43 -7.37
N VAL A 344 28.45 -21.33 -6.50
CA VAL A 344 28.67 -21.40 -5.05
C VAL A 344 28.50 -22.87 -4.70
N GLY A 345 29.61 -23.53 -4.34
CA GLY A 345 29.68 -24.96 -4.12
C GLY A 345 28.64 -25.45 -3.11
N SER A 346 27.78 -26.36 -3.56
CA SER A 346 26.93 -27.17 -2.69
C SER A 346 27.80 -28.15 -1.92
N ALA A 347 28.07 -27.86 -0.65
CA ALA A 347 28.52 -28.90 0.28
C ALA A 347 27.33 -29.84 0.54
N SER A 348 27.39 -31.05 -0.01
CA SER A 348 26.41 -32.09 0.26
C SER A 348 26.56 -32.55 1.72
N VAL A 349 25.48 -32.47 2.51
CA VAL A 349 25.44 -33.21 3.77
C VAL A 349 24.71 -34.51 3.50
N ALA A 350 25.49 -35.58 3.44
CA ALA A 350 25.00 -36.93 3.29
C ALA A 350 24.14 -37.33 4.50
N ALA A 351 23.01 -37.97 4.20
CA ALA A 351 22.17 -38.63 5.17
C ALA A 351 22.92 -39.80 5.83
N VAL A 352 22.80 -39.92 7.15
CA VAL A 352 23.02 -41.19 7.85
C VAL A 352 21.75 -41.50 8.64
N SER A 353 20.98 -42.44 8.11
CA SER A 353 19.95 -43.18 8.81
C SER A 353 20.56 -44.45 9.41
N GLY A 354 20.30 -44.72 10.69
CA GLY A 354 20.63 -45.99 11.34
C GLY A 354 19.88 -46.12 12.68
N ALA A 355 19.10 -47.19 12.80
CA ALA A 355 18.01 -47.37 13.77
C ALA A 355 18.36 -48.22 15.01
N ALA A 356 17.60 -47.97 16.09
CA ALA A 356 16.97 -48.89 17.05
C ALA A 356 17.75 -49.72 18.11
N ALA A 357 17.12 -49.73 19.31
CA ALA A 357 17.12 -50.68 20.45
C ALA A 357 18.38 -50.75 21.34
N SER A 358 18.37 -50.81 22.68
CA SER A 358 17.45 -51.40 23.67
C SER A 358 17.76 -50.85 25.09
N GLY A 359 16.81 -50.81 26.03
CA GLY A 359 17.05 -50.52 27.48
C GLY A 359 17.62 -51.74 28.25
N PRO A 360 17.53 -51.85 29.60
CA PRO A 360 17.07 -50.91 30.64
C PRO A 360 18.01 -50.80 31.90
N THR A 361 17.70 -49.95 32.89
CA THR A 361 17.48 -50.27 34.33
C THR A 361 17.71 -49.08 35.30
N ALA A 362 16.73 -48.90 36.21
CA ALA A 362 16.77 -48.50 37.64
C ALA A 362 17.60 -47.28 38.11
N SER A 363 17.21 -46.42 39.06
CA SER A 363 16.12 -46.36 40.07
C SER A 363 16.32 -45.07 40.91
N SER A 364 15.23 -44.59 41.55
CA SER A 364 15.17 -43.74 42.78
C SER A 364 15.75 -42.31 42.70
N SER A 365 15.21 -41.25 43.30
CA SER A 365 14.12 -41.00 44.25
C SER A 365 13.96 -39.47 44.39
N THR A 366 12.74 -38.94 44.37
CA THR A 366 12.34 -37.63 44.95
C THR A 366 12.50 -37.64 46.49
N PRO A 367 12.42 -36.53 47.28
CA PRO A 367 11.67 -35.26 47.09
C PRO A 367 12.47 -33.98 47.39
N GLY A 368 12.10 -32.81 46.86
CA GLY A 368 11.19 -31.86 47.53
C GLY A 368 11.88 -30.48 47.75
N PRO A 369 11.13 -29.37 47.91
CA PRO A 369 11.51 -28.07 47.37
C PRO A 369 12.01 -27.05 48.42
N THR A 370 12.77 -26.04 47.98
CA THR A 370 13.00 -24.82 48.77
C THR A 370 12.89 -23.56 47.91
N ALA A 371 11.97 -22.69 48.34
CA ALA A 371 11.78 -21.33 47.87
C ALA A 371 12.76 -20.37 48.57
N LYS A 372 13.26 -19.39 47.81
CA LYS A 372 13.74 -18.06 48.21
C LYS A 372 13.44 -17.16 47.00
N GLY A 373 12.73 -16.04 47.07
CA GLY A 373 12.58 -15.09 48.17
C GLY A 373 13.66 -14.03 48.05
N ASP A 374 13.49 -13.10 47.11
CA ASP A 374 14.25 -11.85 47.03
C ASP A 374 13.30 -10.68 47.33
N PRO A 375 13.66 -9.77 48.26
CA PRO A 375 12.97 -8.51 48.47
C PRO A 375 13.69 -7.34 47.76
N ASP A 376 12.94 -6.25 47.66
CA ASP A 376 13.21 -4.94 47.08
C ASP A 376 14.57 -4.29 47.44
N ASP A 377 15.13 -3.57 46.46
CA ASP A 377 15.49 -2.14 46.55
C ASP A 377 15.50 -1.49 45.14
#